data_AF-A0A136N037-F1
#
_entry.id   AF-A0A136N037-F1
#
_cell.length_a   1.000
_cell.length_b   1.000
_cell.length_c   1.000
_cell.angle_alpha   90.00
_cell.angle_beta   90.00
_cell.angle_gamma   90.00
#
_symmetry.space_group_name_H-M   'P 1'
#
loop_
_entity.id
_entity.type
_entity.pdbx_description
1 polymer ?
#
loop_
_entity_poly.entity_id
_entity_poly.type
_entity_poly.pdbx_seq_one_letter_code
_entity_poly.pdbx_strand_id
1 'polypeptide(L)' 'MDATTALALAYPFGLGIAALGAALGLGKAVSAAMEAIGRQPEAAGKIQLAMIIGCAFIEALAIYALISIFLGPIGLGLG' A
#
# COMPACT_ATOMS: atom_id res chain seq x y z
N MET A 1 6.83 9.01 -28.28
CA MET A 1 7.27 9.39 -26.92
C MET A 1 8.62 8.76 -26.70
N ASP A 2 9.59 9.52 -26.18
CA ASP A 2 10.84 8.94 -25.72
C ASP A 2 10.62 8.17 -24.41
N ALA A 3 11.61 7.34 -24.04
CA ALA A 3 11.52 6.50 -22.84
C ALA A 3 11.36 7.34 -21.57
N THR A 4 12.03 8.49 -21.49
CA THR A 4 11.98 9.40 -20.35
C THR A 4 10.57 9.94 -20.12
N THR A 5 9.90 10.43 -21.16
CA THR A 5 8.53 10.95 -21.05
C THR A 5 7.53 9.84 -20.73
N ALA A 6 7.72 8.64 -21.28
CA ALA A 6 6.89 7.49 -20.97
C ALA A 6 7.00 7.09 -19.49
N LEU A 7 8.21 7.03 -18.95
CA LEU A 7 8.47 6.68 -17.55
C LEU A 7 7.99 7.76 -16.57
N ALA A 8 8.16 9.04 -16.91
CA ALA A 8 7.70 10.17 -16.11
C ALA A 8 6.18 10.13 -15.87
N LEU A 9 5.40 9.55 -16.78
CA LEU A 9 3.96 9.34 -16.62
C LEU A 9 3.63 7.99 -15.98
N ALA A 10 4.37 6.93 -16.33
CA ALA A 10 4.09 5.57 -15.86
C ALA A 10 4.29 5.41 -14.34
N TYR A 11 5.37 5.97 -13.77
CA TYR A 11 5.67 5.87 -12.34
C TYR A 11 4.58 6.46 -11.42
N PRO A 12 4.18 7.74 -11.55
CA PRO A 12 3.16 8.32 -10.69
C PRO A 12 1.78 7.66 -10.89
N PHE A 13 1.46 7.24 -12.12
CA PHE A 13 0.21 6.52 -12.40
C PHE A 13 0.19 5.14 -11.74
N GLY A 14 1.29 4.39 -11.84
CA GLY A 14 1.47 3.11 -11.15
C GLY A 14 1.37 3.24 -9.64
N LEU A 15 1.97 4.27 -9.04
CA LEU A 15 1.81 4.56 -7.61
C LEU A 15 0.36 4.88 -7.26
N GLY A 16 -0.35 5.67 -8.08
CA GLY A 16 -1.77 5.95 -7.86
C GLY A 16 -2.63 4.67 -7.80
N ILE A 17 -2.36 3.71 -8.68
CA ILE A 17 -3.04 2.41 -8.68
C ILE A 17 -2.67 1.61 -7.42
N ALA A 18 -1.39 1.56 -7.06
CA ALA A 18 -0.94 0.86 -5.85
C ALA A 18 -1.57 1.45 -4.58
N ALA A 19 -1.63 2.79 -4.49
CA ALA A 19 -2.27 3.51 -3.39
C ALA A 19 -3.77 3.22 -3.30
N LEU A 20 -4.47 3.16 -4.43
CA LEU A 20 -5.88 2.80 -4.47
C LEU A 20 -6.11 1.36 -3.97
N GLY A 21 -5.29 0.41 -4.43
CA GLY A 21 -5.35 -0.97 -3.97
C GLY A 21 -5.09 -1.09 -2.46
N ALA A 22 -4.09 -0.37 -1.95
CA ALA A 22 -3.77 -0.32 -0.53
C ALA A 22 -4.90 0.27 0.30
N ALA A 23 -5.49 1.40 -0.13
CA ALA A 23 -6.61 2.03 0.56
C ALA A 23 -7.83 1.11 0.68
N LEU A 24 -8.17 0.40 -0.40
CA LEU A 24 -9.26 -0.59 -0.40
C LEU A 24 -8.97 -1.78 0.53
N GLY A 25 -7.74 -2.29 0.50
CA GLY A 25 -7.31 -3.39 1.38
C GLY A 25 -7.33 -3.00 2.86
N LEU A 26 -6.75 -1.84 3.19
CA LEU A 26 -6.71 -1.29 4.55
C LEU A 26 -8.12 -1.04 5.07
N GLY A 27 -8.97 -0.36 4.30
CA GLY A 27 -10.35 -0.07 4.68
C GLY A 27 -11.12 -1.34 5.02
N LYS A 28 -10.98 -2.38 4.20
CA LYS A 28 -11.62 -3.68 4.44
C LYS A 28 -11.06 -4.36 5.70
N ALA A 29 -9.74 -4.40 5.88
CA ALA A 29 -9.10 -5.03 7.04
C ALA A 29 -9.50 -4.34 8.35
N VAL A 30 -9.49 -3.00 8.37
CA VAL A 30 -9.88 -2.20 9.53
C VAL A 30 -11.36 -2.37 9.85
N SER A 31 -12.24 -2.28 8.84
CA SER A 31 -13.68 -2.46 9.05
C SER A 31 -14.00 -3.84 9.62
N ALA A 32 -13.40 -4.90 9.07
CA ALA A 32 -13.60 -6.27 9.55
C ALA A 32 -13.09 -6.44 10.99
N ALA A 33 -11.97 -5.81 11.34
CA ALA A 33 -11.45 -5.84 12.70
C ALA A 33 -12.38 -5.12 13.68
N MET A 34 -12.93 -3.96 13.31
CA MET A 34 -13.88 -3.23 14.17
C MET A 34 -15.17 -4.03 14.42
N GLU A 35 -15.72 -4.68 13.39
CA GLU A 35 -16.87 -5.56 13.55
C GLU A 35 -16.56 -6.77 14.45
N ALA A 36 -15.39 -7.39 14.27
CA ALA A 36 -14.98 -8.53 15.09
C ALA A 36 -14.78 -8.13 16.57
N ILE A 37 -14.17 -6.97 16.82
CA ILE A 37 -14.01 -6.41 18.18
C ILE A 37 -15.38 -6.12 18.80
N GLY A 38 -16.31 -5.55 18.04
CA GLY A 38 -17.67 -5.30 18.52
C GLY A 38 -18.43 -6.56 18.90
N ARG A 39 -18.17 -7.70 18.21
CA ARG A 39 -18.77 -9.00 18.54
C ARG A 39 -18.10 -9.69 19.72
N GLN A 40 -16.78 -9.52 19.89
CA GLN A 40 -16.03 -10.16 20.97
C GLN A 40 -15.00 -9.18 21.58
N PRO A 41 -15.44 -8.31 22.50
CA PRO A 41 -14.59 -7.28 23.09
C PRO A 41 -13.39 -7.84 23.87
N GLU A 42 -13.52 -9.02 24.48
CA GLU A 42 -12.43 -9.64 25.26
C GLU A 42 -11.25 -10.06 24.37
N ALA A 43 -11.48 -10.25 23.07
CA ALA A 43 -10.46 -10.62 22.10
C ALA A 43 -9.81 -9.39 21.42
N ALA A 44 -10.17 -8.16 21.80
CA ALA A 44 -9.81 -6.95 21.07
C ALA A 44 -8.30 -6.80 20.80
N GLY A 45 -7.47 -7.05 21.81
CA GLY A 45 -6.01 -6.95 21.66
C GLY A 45 -5.45 -7.93 20.62
N LYS A 46 -5.97 -9.16 20.55
CA LYS A 46 -5.55 -10.16 19.56
C LYS A 46 -6.00 -9.78 18.15
N ILE A 47 -7.24 -9.29 18.01
CA ILE A 47 -7.79 -8.85 16.74
C ILE A 47 -7.01 -7.64 16.21
N GLN A 48 -6.72 -6.66 17.07
CA GLN A 48 -5.96 -5.47 16.69
C GLN A 48 -4.53 -5.84 16.26
N LEU A 49 -3.87 -6.76 16.94
CA LEU A 49 -2.55 -7.26 16.54
C LEU A 49 -2.59 -7.90 15.14
N ALA A 50 -3.56 -8.79 14.89
CA ALA A 50 -3.73 -9.43 13.59
C ALA A 50 -4.03 -8.41 12.48
N MET A 51 -4.89 -7.42 12.75
CA MET A 51 -5.20 -6.32 11.85
C MET A 51 -3.93 -5.52 11.51
N ILE A 52 -3.14 -5.11 12.50
CA ILE A 52 -1.92 -4.32 12.28
C ILE A 52 -0.92 -5.09 11.41
N ILE A 53 -0.75 -6.40 11.64
CA ILE A 53 0.13 -7.24 10.81
C ILE A 53 -0.37 -7.27 9.35
N GLY A 54 -1.68 -7.46 9.15
CA GLY A 54 -2.29 -7.41 7.81
C GLY A 54 -2.09 -6.05 7.13
N CYS A 55 -2.34 -4.95 7.85
CA CYS A 55 -2.13 -3.60 7.37
C CYS A 55 -0.66 -3.34 7.00
N ALA A 56 0.29 -3.85 7.80
CA ALA A 56 1.72 -3.70 7.53
C ALA A 56 2.14 -4.39 6.22
N PHE A 57 1.57 -5.56 5.91
CA PHE A 57 1.83 -6.22 4.62
C PHE A 57 1.24 -5.45 3.43
N ILE A 58 0.05 -4.86 3.60
CA ILE A 58 -0.56 -4.01 2.57
C ILE A 58 0.32 -2.77 2.33
N GLU A 59 0.75 -2.11 3.40
CA GLU A 59 1.65 -0.95 3.32
C GLU A 59 3.02 -1.29 2.74
N ALA A 60 3.58 -2.47 3.01
CA ALA A 60 4.85 -2.88 2.42
C ALA A 60 4.79 -2.87 0.88
N LEU A 61 3.67 -3.30 0.29
CA LEU A 61 3.47 -3.26 -1.17
C LEU A 61 3.35 -1.82 -1.70
N ALA A 62 2.62 -0.97 -0.98
CA ALA A 62 2.49 0.45 -1.34
C ALA A 62 3.85 1.18 -1.27
N ILE A 63 4.64 0.89 -0.24
CA ILE A 63 5.99 1.42 -0.06
C ILE A 63 6.92 0.93 -1.17
N TYR A 64 6.84 -0.33 -1.60
CA TYR A 64 7.64 -0.79 -2.75
C TYR A 64 7.28 -0.05 -4.04
N ALA A 65 5.99 0.22 -4.28
CA ALA A 65 5.58 1.07 -5.41
C ALA A 65 6.13 2.50 -5.27
N LEU A 66 6.08 3.09 -4.07
CA LEU A 66 6.65 4.41 -3.80
C LEU A 66 8.17 4.45 -4.04
N ILE A 67 8.92 3.46 -3.55
CA ILE A 67 10.37 3.35 -3.72
C ILE A 67 10.73 3.26 -5.21
N SER A 68 9.91 2.58 -6.02
CA SER A 68 10.14 2.47 -7.46
C SER A 68 10.21 3.81 -8.19
N ILE A 69 9.49 4.85 -7.69
CA ILE A 69 9.55 6.21 -8.24
C ILE A 69 10.93 6.83 -8.09
N PHE A 70 11.60 6.58 -6.96
CA PHE A 70 12.92 7.15 -6.69
C PHE A 70 14.04 6.33 -7.33
N LEU A 71 13.93 5.00 -7.29
CA LEU A 71 14.99 4.11 -7.77
C LEU A 71 14.99 3.95 -9.29
N GLY A 72 13.81 3.95 -9.90
CA GLY A 72 13.64 3.76 -11.34
C GLY A 72 14.44 4.76 -12.20
N PRO A 73 14.28 6.07 -11.99
CA PRO A 73 15.04 7.09 -12.71
C PRO A 73 16.56 6.98 -12.51
N ILE A 74 17.01 6.68 -11.29
CA ILE A 74 18.43 6.54 -10.95
C ILE A 74 19.05 5.33 -11.65
N GLY A 75 18.38 4.17 -11.61
CA GLY A 75 18.87 2.93 -12.22
C GLY A 75 18.93 2.98 -13.76
N LEU A 76 18.20 3.92 -14.37
CA LEU A 76 18.17 4.14 -15.81
C LEU A 76 19.12 5.25 -16.28
N GLY A 77 19.88 5.87 -15.38
CA GLY A 77 20.78 6.98 -15.71
C GLY A 77 20.05 8.25 -16.14
N LEU A 78 18.80 8.43 -15.68
CA LEU A 78 17.94 9.59 -15.97
C LEU A 78 18.07 10.71 -14.90
N GLY A 79 19.07 10.60 -14.02
CA GLY A 79 19.33 11.54 -12.92
C GLY A 79 20.38 12.59 -13.25
#